data_AF-A0A916W2B0-F1
#
_entry.id   AF-A0A916W2B0-F1
#
_cell.length_a   1.000
_cell.length_b   1.000
_cell.length_c   1.000
_cell.angle_alpha   90.00
_cell.angle_beta   90.00
_cell.angle_gamma   90.00
#
_symmetry.space_group_name_H-M   'P 1'
#
loop_
_entity.id
_entity.type
_entity.pdbx_description
1 polymer ?
#
loop_
_entity_poly.entity_id
_entity_poly.type
_entity_poly.pdbx_seq_one_letter_code
_entity_poly.pdbx_strand_id
1 'polypeptide(L)'
;MWNVNVGGESCRVATPQTKFGQGYRAGPLRCPAPIDGVKSWNVSGSQLTFYNENGEVLARLSGGGQNFSGSTSTGQPISLSR
;
A
#
# COMPACT_ATOMS: atom_id res chain seq x y z
N MET A 1 -7.93 5.72 6.47
CA MET A 1 -6.47 5.98 6.56
C MET A 1 -5.86 4.71 7.11
N TRP A 2 -4.69 4.32 6.63
CA TRP A 2 -3.99 3.13 7.08
C TRP A 2 -2.67 3.54 7.70
N ASN A 3 -2.30 2.90 8.80
CA ASN A 3 -0.95 2.92 9.32
C ASN A 3 -0.13 1.86 8.56
N VAL A 4 1.05 2.25 8.10
CA VAL A 4 1.92 1.40 7.29
C VAL A 4 3.27 1.32 7.97
N ASN A 5 3.76 0.12 8.23
CA ASN A 5 5.13 -0.11 8.67
C ASN A 5 5.90 -0.78 7.53
N VAL A 6 7.02 -0.19 7.10
CA VAL A 6 7.88 -0.73 6.04
C VAL A 6 9.33 -0.65 6.50
N GLY A 7 10.02 -1.79 6.52
CA GLY A 7 11.42 -1.85 6.96
C GLY A 7 11.68 -1.31 8.38
N GLY A 8 10.68 -1.31 9.26
CA GLY A 8 10.76 -0.76 10.62
C GLY A 8 10.33 0.70 10.75
N GLU A 9 10.18 1.43 9.64
CA GLU A 9 9.67 2.80 9.65
C GLU A 9 8.14 2.82 9.51
N SER A 10 7.49 3.72 10.25
CA SER A 10 6.02 3.84 10.25
C SER A 10 5.58 5.12 9.55
N CYS A 11 4.62 5.01 8.63
CA CYS A 11 4.00 6.11 7.91
C CYS A 11 2.50 5.89 7.76
N ARG A 12 1.80 6.80 7.08
CA ARG A 12 0.35 6.65 6.84
C ARG A 12 0.04 6.68 5.35
N VAL A 13 -1.00 5.97 4.94
CA VAL A 13 -1.54 6.05 3.58
C VAL A 13 -3.01 6.43 3.63
N ALA A 14 -3.36 7.51 2.95
CA ALA A 14 -4.73 7.90 2.70
C ALA A 14 -5.30 7.09 1.53
N THR A 15 -6.39 6.36 1.77
CA THR A 15 -7.05 5.50 0.78
C THR A 15 -8.50 5.95 0.56
N PRO A 16 -8.75 7.10 -0.10
CA PRO A 16 -10.11 7.51 -0.44
C PRO A 16 -10.76 6.51 -1.40
N GLN A 17 -12.10 6.40 -1.37
CA GLN A 17 -12.86 5.53 -2.28
C GLN A 17 -13.04 6.11 -3.69
N THR A 18 -12.06 6.88 -4.16
CA THR A 18 -12.05 7.45 -5.52
C THR A 18 -11.31 6.50 -6.45
N LYS A 19 -11.96 6.05 -7.52
CA LYS A 19 -11.34 5.15 -8.51
C LYS A 19 -10.15 5.85 -9.22
N PHE A 20 -9.05 5.12 -9.40
CA PHE A 20 -7.85 5.59 -10.10
C PHE A 20 -6.92 4.41 -10.44
N GLY A 21 -6.32 4.44 -11.63
CA GLY A 21 -5.36 3.41 -12.06
C GLY A 21 -5.93 2.00 -11.95
N GLN A 22 -5.22 1.13 -11.21
CA GLN A 22 -5.58 -0.28 -11.03
C GLN A 22 -6.60 -0.54 -9.90
N GLY A 23 -7.17 0.51 -9.31
CA GLY A 23 -8.14 0.38 -8.23
C GLY A 23 -8.64 1.72 -7.72
N TYR A 24 -8.27 2.06 -6.48
CA TYR A 24 -8.62 3.32 -5.83
C TYR A 24 -7.37 4.15 -5.57
N ARG A 25 -7.53 5.47 -5.41
CA ARG A 25 -6.43 6.37 -5.06
C ARG A 25 -5.81 5.96 -3.72
N ALA A 26 -4.49 6.02 -3.68
CA ALA A 26 -3.67 5.91 -2.48
C ALA A 26 -2.71 7.10 -2.45
N GLY A 27 -2.66 7.80 -1.31
CA GLY A 27 -1.76 8.92 -1.08
C GLY A 27 -0.87 8.65 0.12
N PRO A 28 0.45 8.48 -0.05
CA PRO A 28 1.37 8.29 1.06
C PRO A 28 1.57 9.61 1.81
N LEU A 29 1.65 9.51 3.13
CA LEU A 29 1.88 10.60 4.06
C LEU A 29 3.18 10.33 4.78
N ARG A 30 4.26 10.95 4.31
CA ARG A 30 5.63 10.81 4.85
C ARG A 30 6.08 9.34 4.88
N CYS A 31 5.81 8.59 3.82
CA CYS A 31 6.32 7.23 3.68
C CYS A 31 7.72 7.23 3.07
N PRO A 32 8.56 6.24 3.43
CA PRO A 32 9.84 6.03 2.76
C PRO A 32 9.65 5.28 1.43
N ALA A 33 10.72 5.24 0.63
CA ALA A 33 10.76 4.43 -0.57
C ALA A 33 10.63 2.93 -0.25
N PRO A 34 9.91 2.14 -1.07
CA PRO A 34 9.25 2.53 -2.32
C PRO A 34 7.78 3.00 -2.16
N ILE A 35 7.28 3.13 -0.92
CA ILE A 35 5.86 3.43 -0.65
C ILE A 35 5.52 4.91 -0.83
N ASP A 36 6.52 5.79 -0.78
CA ASP A 36 6.42 7.21 -1.15
C ASP A 36 5.87 7.45 -2.57
N GLY A 37 6.10 6.51 -3.49
CA GLY A 37 5.64 6.55 -4.87
C GLY A 37 4.22 6.02 -5.10
N VAL A 38 3.51 5.56 -4.07
CA VAL A 38 2.18 4.94 -4.25
C VAL A 38 1.15 5.96 -4.74
N LYS A 39 0.35 5.55 -5.72
CA LYS A 39 -0.74 6.38 -6.29
C LYS A 39 -2.07 5.66 -6.32
N SER A 40 -2.05 4.33 -6.41
CA SER A 40 -3.25 3.50 -6.32
C SER A 40 -3.06 2.27 -5.47
N TRP A 41 -4.16 1.73 -5.00
CA TRP A 41 -4.24 0.46 -4.32
C TRP A 41 -5.45 -0.31 -4.81
N ASN A 42 -5.35 -1.63 -4.78
CA ASN A 42 -6.46 -2.51 -5.12
C ASN A 42 -6.54 -3.66 -4.11
N VAL A 43 -7.76 -4.10 -3.82
CA VAL A 43 -8.02 -5.28 -3.01
C VAL A 43 -8.76 -6.30 -3.86
N SER A 44 -8.15 -7.47 -4.03
CA SER A 44 -8.73 -8.61 -4.71
C SER A 44 -8.81 -9.78 -3.73
N GLY A 45 -10.00 -10.06 -3.22
CA GLY A 45 -10.21 -11.05 -2.16
C GLY A 45 -9.47 -10.66 -0.87
N SER A 46 -8.52 -11.49 -0.44
CA SER A 46 -7.66 -11.26 0.72
C SER A 46 -6.32 -10.61 0.37
N GLN A 47 -6.10 -10.20 -0.88
CA GLN A 47 -4.84 -9.61 -1.33
C GLN A 47 -5.01 -8.12 -1.61
N LEU A 48 -4.12 -7.32 -1.03
CA LEU A 48 -3.96 -5.89 -1.28
C LEU A 48 -2.70 -5.67 -2.12
N THR A 49 -2.80 -4.89 -3.19
CA THR A 49 -1.65 -4.49 -4.01
C THR A 49 -1.56 -2.98 -4.10
N PHE A 50 -0.36 -2.46 -3.89
CA PHE A 50 -0.03 -1.05 -4.11
C PHE A 50 0.64 -0.84 -5.45
N TYR A 51 0.31 0.27 -6.10
CA TYR A 51 0.80 0.61 -7.42
C TYR A 51 1.29 2.05 -7.49
N ASN A 52 2.33 2.28 -8.28
CA ASN A 52 2.84 3.61 -8.59
C ASN A 52 1.98 4.32 -9.66
N GLU A 53 2.44 5.48 -10.12
CA GLU A 53 1.77 6.28 -11.17
C GLU A 53 1.67 5.55 -12.51
N ASN A 54 2.66 4.73 -12.84
CA ASN A 54 2.71 3.94 -14.08
C ASN A 54 1.89 2.65 -14.00
N GLY A 55 1.29 2.34 -12.83
CA GLY A 55 0.56 1.09 -12.61
C GLY A 55 1.44 -0.12 -12.31
N GLU A 56 2.73 0.09 -12.02
CA GLU A 56 3.65 -0.97 -11.59
C GLU A 56 3.43 -1.32 -10.12
N VAL A 57 3.67 -2.58 -9.77
CA VAL A 57 3.46 -3.07 -8.40
C VAL A 57 4.60 -2.65 -7.49
N LEU A 58 4.26 -1.89 -6.44
CA LEU A 58 5.19 -1.45 -5.39
C LEU A 58 5.21 -2.39 -4.19
N ALA A 59 4.08 -2.98 -3.85
CA ALA A 59 3.98 -3.94 -2.75
C ALA A 59 2.77 -4.84 -2.92
N ARG A 60 2.91 -6.08 -2.45
CA ARG A 60 1.80 -7.04 -2.34
C ARG A 60 1.67 -7.46 -0.90
N LEU A 61 0.46 -7.37 -0.38
CA LEU A 61 0.12 -7.76 0.97
C LEU A 61 -1.06 -8.71 0.94
N SER A 62 -1.08 -9.66 1.86
CA SER A 62 -2.21 -10.53 2.14
C SER A 62 -2.75 -10.23 3.52
N GLY A 63 -4.05 -10.42 3.71
CA GLY A 63 -4.71 -10.12 4.97
C GLY A 63 -6.22 -10.02 4.84
N GLY A 64 -6.83 -9.27 5.76
CA GLY A 64 -8.29 -9.14 5.78
C GLY A 64 -8.77 -8.03 6.70
N GLY A 65 -9.62 -7.14 6.15
CA GLY A 65 -10.47 -6.17 6.84
C GLY A 65 -9.76 -5.06 7.64
N GLN A 66 -8.86 -5.43 8.54
CA GLN A 66 -8.23 -4.56 9.53
C GLN A 66 -6.70 -4.61 9.50
N ASN A 67 -6.10 -5.70 9.03
CA ASN A 67 -4.65 -5.85 8.93
C ASN A 67 -4.24 -6.54 7.63
N PHE A 68 -3.12 -6.11 7.06
CA PHE A 68 -2.46 -6.73 5.92
C PHE A 68 -0.95 -6.81 6.16
N SER A 69 -0.29 -7.82 5.61
CA SER A 69 1.16 -7.99 5.71
C SER A 69 1.71 -8.59 4.43
N GLY A 70 2.95 -8.26 4.09
CA GLY A 70 3.61 -8.80 2.92
C GLY A 70 4.97 -8.17 2.69
N SER A 71 5.31 -7.99 1.43
CA SER A 71 6.60 -7.44 1.01
C SER A 71 6.45 -6.41 -0.11
N THR A 72 7.38 -5.46 -0.13
CA THR A 72 7.55 -4.51 -1.22
C THR A 72 8.22 -5.19 -2.43
N SER A 73 8.18 -4.53 -3.59
CA SER A 73 8.92 -4.95 -4.78
C SER A 73 10.43 -5.00 -4.58
N THR A 74 10.95 -4.26 -3.59
CA THR A 74 12.36 -4.26 -3.17
C THR A 74 12.69 -5.36 -2.16
N GLY A 75 11.72 -6.18 -1.76
CA GLY A 75 11.90 -7.27 -0.79
C GLY A 75 11.84 -6.85 0.68
N GLN A 76 11.53 -5.58 0.98
CA GLN A 76 11.36 -5.12 2.36
C GLN A 76 10.02 -5.62 2.94
N PRO A 77 9.98 -6.03 4.21
CA PRO A 77 8.74 -6.38 4.87
C PRO A 77 7.86 -5.13 5.03
N ILE A 78 6.57 -5.30 4.78
CA ILE A 78 5.57 -4.25 4.96
C ILE A 78 4.33 -4.81 5.67
N SER A 79 3.78 -4.03 6.60
CA SER A 79 2.51 -4.31 7.26
C SER A 79 1.62 -3.09 7.28
N LEU A 80 0.32 -3.33 7.24
CA LEU A 80 -0.73 -2.34 7.27
C LEU A 80 -1.71 -2.68 8.38
N SER A 81 -2.08 -1.66 9.15
CA SER A 81 -3.12 -1.73 10.17
C SER A 81 -4.02 -0.51 10.06
N ARG A 82 -5.28 -0.67 10.45
CA ARG A 82 -6.30 0.38 10.37
C ARG A 82 -6.39 1.22 11.63
#